data_AF-A0A0N4YPD5-F1
#
_entry.id   AF-A0A0N4YPD5-F1
#
_cell.length_a   1.000
_cell.length_b   1.000
_cell.length_c   1.000
_cell.angle_alpha   90.00
_cell.angle_beta   90.00
_cell.angle_gamma   90.00
#
_symmetry.space_group_name_H-M   'P 1'
#
loop_
_entity.id
_entity.type
_entity.pdbx_description
1 polymer ?
#
loop_
_entity_poly.entity_id
_entity_poly.type
_entity_poly.pdbx_seq_one_letter_code
_entity_poly.pdbx_strand_id
1 'polypeptide(L)'
;MLFPNSMRDDVHKQVTAVCHFFFTHNTTKEESVLEAQLKTRGNQWSTAVQLAACSHGDRVVKLAAKQIVATKNAAIFASTLQSDFSLHYNAKFRRALWTQIGKMTAEERNLLFSVDEPVPRPASKILLHSIRSLEELSQVRSLVSTWGAMMSKHLEYIERHLQWKINVSRTSLRDFFSNHATI
;
A
#
# COMPACT_ATOMS: atom_id res chain seq x y z
N MET A 1 18.82 -29.50 10.73
CA MET A 1 18.64 -28.73 9.48
C MET A 1 17.60 -27.65 9.73
N LEU A 2 17.97 -26.39 9.69
CA LEU A 2 17.01 -25.27 9.71
C LEU A 2 16.45 -25.10 8.29
N PHE A 3 15.14 -25.20 8.14
CA PHE A 3 14.48 -24.96 6.86
C PHE A 3 14.67 -23.48 6.47
N PRO A 4 15.03 -23.15 5.22
CA PRO A 4 15.25 -21.76 4.77
C PRO A 4 14.05 -20.83 4.99
N ASN A 5 12.85 -21.39 5.14
CA ASN A 5 11.63 -20.66 5.40
C ASN A 5 11.46 -20.23 6.87
N SER A 6 12.07 -20.92 7.85
CA SER A 6 11.88 -20.58 9.27
C SER A 6 12.46 -19.22 9.63
N MET A 7 13.62 -18.86 9.05
CA MET A 7 14.23 -17.54 9.27
C MET A 7 13.46 -16.40 8.58
N ARG A 8 12.73 -16.68 7.49
CA ARG A 8 11.90 -15.69 6.79
C ARG A 8 10.61 -15.41 7.55
N ASP A 9 10.02 -16.44 8.16
CA ASP A 9 8.85 -16.30 9.02
C ASP A 9 9.14 -15.43 10.25
N ASP A 10 10.33 -15.55 10.84
CA ASP A 10 10.75 -14.72 11.97
C ASP A 10 10.90 -13.25 11.57
N VAL A 11 11.52 -12.96 10.42
CA VAL A 11 11.67 -11.58 9.92
C VAL A 11 10.31 -10.96 9.60
N HIS A 12 9.41 -11.69 8.95
CA HIS A 12 8.07 -11.17 8.66
C HIS A 12 7.27 -10.88 9.94
N LYS A 13 7.29 -11.79 10.92
CA LYS A 13 6.64 -11.57 12.23
C LYS A 13 7.23 -10.38 12.97
N GLN A 14 8.56 -10.23 12.95
CA GLN A 14 9.24 -9.08 13.55
C GLN A 14 8.83 -7.77 12.89
N VAL A 15 8.86 -7.70 11.55
CA VAL A 15 8.41 -6.50 10.81
C VAL A 15 6.96 -6.17 11.12
N THR A 16 6.07 -7.16 11.18
CA THR A 16 4.67 -6.99 11.53
C THR A 16 4.50 -6.45 12.95
N ALA A 17 5.22 -7.00 13.94
CA ALA A 17 5.17 -6.54 15.33
C ALA A 17 5.69 -5.10 15.48
N VAL A 18 6.81 -4.79 14.82
CA VAL A 18 7.39 -3.43 14.83
C VAL A 18 6.46 -2.45 14.12
N CYS A 19 5.87 -2.83 12.98
CA CYS A 19 4.87 -2.00 12.31
C CYS A 19 3.63 -1.73 13.17
N HIS A 20 3.15 -2.74 13.90
CA HIS A 20 2.08 -2.52 14.88
C HIS A 20 2.49 -1.49 15.95
N PHE A 21 3.72 -1.57 16.45
CA PHE A 21 4.24 -0.60 17.42
C PHE A 21 4.28 0.83 16.85
N PHE A 22 4.85 1.03 15.66
CA PHE A 22 4.86 2.32 14.94
C PHE A 22 3.44 2.85 14.63
N PHE A 23 2.47 1.96 14.46
CA PHE A 23 1.07 2.31 14.21
C PHE A 23 0.23 2.46 15.48
N THR A 24 0.73 2.22 16.69
CA THR A 24 -0.10 2.31 17.90
C THR A 24 0.49 3.22 18.97
N HIS A 25 1.79 3.50 18.89
CA HIS A 25 2.52 4.27 19.89
C HIS A 25 3.04 5.59 19.30
N ASN A 26 3.39 6.53 20.19
CA ASN A 26 4.14 7.71 19.78
C ASN A 26 5.61 7.33 19.59
N THR A 27 6.03 7.23 18.34
CA THR A 27 7.37 6.76 17.93
C THR A 27 8.23 7.86 17.33
N THR A 28 8.06 9.12 17.75
CA THR A 28 8.71 10.30 17.14
C THR A 28 10.25 10.15 17.05
N LYS A 29 10.88 9.54 18.06
CA LYS A 29 12.33 9.32 18.09
C LYS A 29 12.75 8.27 17.06
N GLU A 30 12.06 7.14 17.03
CA GLU A 30 12.28 6.02 16.13
C GLU A 30 12.00 6.42 14.67
N GLU A 31 10.97 7.24 14.44
CA GLU A 31 10.66 7.83 13.13
C GLU A 31 11.81 8.69 12.61
N SER A 32 12.48 9.46 13.49
CA SER A 32 13.64 10.27 13.10
C SER A 32 14.81 9.41 12.63
N VAL A 33 14.99 8.22 13.23
CA VAL A 33 15.98 7.24 12.78
C VAL A 33 15.61 6.67 11.41
N LEU A 34 14.34 6.29 11.22
CA LEU A 34 13.85 5.79 9.94
C LEU A 34 14.09 6.80 8.82
N GLU A 35 13.81 8.08 9.06
CA GLU A 35 14.05 9.12 8.06
C GLU A 35 15.50 9.31 7.67
N ALA A 36 16.42 9.18 8.63
CA ALA A 36 17.85 9.21 8.35
C ALA A 36 18.24 8.02 7.46
N GLN A 37 17.75 6.82 7.78
CA GLN A 37 18.00 5.61 6.98
C GLN A 37 17.39 5.67 5.57
N LEU A 38 16.21 6.29 5.43
CA LEU A 38 15.56 6.48 4.13
C LEU A 38 16.38 7.34 3.17
N LYS A 39 17.21 8.25 3.70
CA LYS A 39 18.07 9.14 2.91
C LYS A 39 19.37 8.47 2.45
N THR A 40 19.90 7.52 3.22
CA THR A 40 21.24 6.94 2.98
C THR A 40 21.24 5.69 2.09
N ARG A 41 20.07 5.09 1.78
CA ARG A 41 19.92 3.91 0.90
C ARG A 41 20.89 2.75 1.21
N GLY A 42 21.11 2.47 2.49
CA GLY A 42 21.97 1.36 2.94
C GLY A 42 21.31 -0.04 2.82
N ASN A 43 22.00 -1.07 3.29
CA ASN A 43 21.60 -2.49 3.16
C ASN A 43 20.22 -2.83 3.76
N GLN A 44 19.72 -2.04 4.71
CA GLN A 44 18.42 -2.23 5.37
C GLN A 44 17.34 -1.28 4.85
N TRP A 45 17.58 -0.59 3.74
CA TRP A 45 16.69 0.45 3.23
C TRP A 45 15.28 -0.07 2.92
N SER A 46 15.15 -1.28 2.37
CA SER A 46 13.83 -1.89 2.09
C SER A 46 13.01 -2.10 3.37
N THR A 47 13.65 -2.57 4.45
CA THR A 47 13.01 -2.70 5.77
C THR A 47 12.65 -1.33 6.34
N ALA A 48 13.56 -0.35 6.26
CA ALA A 48 13.29 1.01 6.74
C ALA A 48 12.09 1.65 5.99
N VAL A 49 11.97 1.41 4.69
CA VAL A 49 10.81 1.83 3.88
C VAL A 49 9.51 1.17 4.35
N GLN A 50 9.53 -0.15 4.59
CA GLN A 50 8.35 -0.86 5.09
C GLN A 50 7.91 -0.35 6.47
N LEU A 51 8.86 -0.13 7.38
CA LEU A 51 8.60 0.41 8.72
C LEU A 51 8.10 1.87 8.65
N ALA A 52 8.69 2.69 7.79
CA ALA A 52 8.25 4.07 7.61
C ALA A 52 6.83 4.15 6.99
N ALA A 53 6.47 3.21 6.11
CA ALA A 53 5.15 3.14 5.48
C ALA A 53 4.04 2.75 6.47
N CYS A 54 4.35 2.04 7.56
CA CYS A 54 3.39 1.72 8.61
C CYS A 54 3.35 2.76 9.76
N SER A 55 4.24 3.75 9.75
CA SER A 55 4.28 4.79 10.78
C SER A 55 3.13 5.79 10.72
N HIS A 56 2.84 6.45 11.84
CA HIS A 56 1.80 7.47 11.92
C HIS A 56 2.24 8.89 11.55
N GLY A 57 3.54 9.17 11.66
CA GLY A 57 4.12 10.47 11.36
C GLY A 57 3.96 10.86 9.89
N ASP A 58 3.30 11.99 9.65
CA ASP A 58 3.02 12.49 8.30
C ASP A 58 4.31 12.72 7.49
N ARG A 59 5.35 13.23 8.15
CA ARG A 59 6.65 13.53 7.54
C ARG A 59 7.37 12.27 7.04
N VAL A 60 7.48 11.25 7.90
CA VAL A 60 8.18 10.00 7.57
C VAL A 60 7.40 9.21 6.51
N VAL A 61 6.07 9.20 6.59
CA VAL A 61 5.19 8.54 5.61
C VAL A 61 5.33 9.17 4.22
N LYS A 62 5.30 10.51 4.14
CA LYS A 62 5.51 11.24 2.88
C LYS A 62 6.90 11.01 2.31
N LEU A 63 7.92 10.94 3.16
CA LEU A 63 9.29 10.63 2.74
C LEU A 63 9.38 9.20 2.19
N ALA A 64 8.79 8.21 2.86
CA ALA A 64 8.74 6.83 2.40
C ALA A 64 8.08 6.73 1.01
N ALA A 65 6.90 7.32 0.83
CA ALA A 65 6.21 7.37 -0.46
C ALA A 65 7.08 7.97 -1.57
N LYS A 66 7.75 9.10 -1.29
CA LYS A 66 8.67 9.73 -2.24
C LYS A 66 9.84 8.80 -2.61
N GLN A 67 10.43 8.15 -1.61
CA GLN A 67 11.58 7.28 -1.78
C GLN A 67 11.22 6.01 -2.56
N ILE A 68 10.06 5.41 -2.31
CA ILE A 68 9.51 4.26 -3.07
C ILE A 68 9.36 4.64 -4.54
N VAL A 69 8.65 5.74 -4.82
CA VAL A 69 8.40 6.19 -6.20
C VAL A 69 9.69 6.49 -6.93
N ALA A 70 10.67 7.10 -6.25
CA ALA A 70 11.98 7.38 -6.81
C ALA A 70 12.79 6.13 -7.18
N THR A 71 12.42 4.93 -6.73
CA THR A 71 13.08 3.69 -7.20
C THR A 71 12.68 3.30 -8.61
N LYS A 72 11.49 3.72 -9.06
CA LYS A 72 10.86 3.24 -10.30
C LYS A 72 10.87 1.71 -10.43
N ASN A 73 10.90 1.00 -9.30
CA ASN A 73 11.07 -0.45 -9.26
C ASN A 73 9.78 -1.12 -8.79
N ALA A 74 9.09 -1.78 -9.70
CA ALA A 74 7.80 -2.44 -9.46
C ALA A 74 7.85 -3.48 -8.31
N ALA A 75 9.00 -4.13 -8.08
CA ALA A 75 9.16 -5.05 -6.94
C ALA A 75 9.12 -4.32 -5.60
N ILE A 76 9.68 -3.10 -5.51
CA ILE A 76 9.64 -2.27 -4.29
C ILE A 76 8.23 -1.75 -4.03
N PHE A 77 7.51 -1.35 -5.08
CA PHE A 77 6.08 -0.99 -4.95
C PHE A 77 5.28 -2.17 -4.38
N ALA A 78 5.41 -3.34 -5.01
CA ALA A 78 4.70 -4.54 -4.58
C ALA A 78 5.07 -4.97 -3.16
N SER A 79 6.36 -5.01 -2.81
CA SER A 79 6.82 -5.44 -1.48
C SER A 79 6.40 -4.49 -0.36
N THR A 80 6.27 -3.20 -0.64
CA THR A 80 5.80 -2.24 0.38
C THR A 80 4.32 -2.40 0.65
N LEU A 81 3.56 -2.82 -0.35
CA LEU A 81 2.12 -3.09 -0.26
C LEU A 81 1.81 -4.50 0.24
N GLN A 82 2.81 -5.31 0.61
CA GLN A 82 2.57 -6.63 1.24
C GLN A 82 2.30 -6.55 2.74
N SER A 83 2.66 -5.45 3.41
CA SER A 83 2.38 -5.28 4.85
C SER A 83 0.95 -4.80 5.06
N ASP A 84 0.19 -5.48 5.91
CA ASP A 84 -1.18 -5.07 6.23
C ASP A 84 -1.23 -3.69 6.89
N PHE A 85 -0.18 -3.28 7.60
CA PHE A 85 -0.11 -1.96 8.23
C PHE A 85 0.06 -0.82 7.23
N SER A 86 0.93 -0.97 6.23
CA SER A 86 1.05 0.02 5.16
C SER A 86 -0.17 -0.03 4.23
N LEU A 87 -0.67 -1.22 3.89
CA LEU A 87 -1.72 -1.40 2.91
C LEU A 87 -3.13 -1.19 3.46
N HIS A 88 -3.52 -1.89 4.52
CA HIS A 88 -4.89 -1.88 5.04
C HIS A 88 -5.11 -0.74 6.03
N TYR A 89 -4.16 -0.52 6.95
CA TYR A 89 -4.37 0.39 8.07
C TYR A 89 -3.91 1.83 7.83
N ASN A 90 -2.90 2.08 6.99
CA ASN A 90 -2.34 3.42 6.81
C ASN A 90 -2.86 4.18 5.58
N ALA A 91 -4.04 4.77 5.69
CA ALA A 91 -4.62 5.61 4.63
C ALA A 91 -3.76 6.83 4.26
N LYS A 92 -3.03 7.40 5.23
CA LYS A 92 -2.11 8.53 4.99
C LYS A 92 -0.98 8.13 4.05
N PHE A 93 -0.41 6.94 4.27
CA PHE A 93 0.62 6.39 3.39
C PHE A 93 0.09 6.14 1.99
N ARG A 94 -1.05 5.47 1.83
CA ARG A 94 -1.63 5.23 0.49
C ARG A 94 -1.88 6.52 -0.27
N ARG A 95 -2.47 7.53 0.38
CA ARG A 95 -2.69 8.85 -0.22
C ARG A 95 -1.37 9.49 -0.64
N ALA A 96 -0.36 9.47 0.23
CA ALA A 96 0.96 10.00 -0.10
C ALA A 96 1.61 9.26 -1.28
N LEU A 97 1.47 7.93 -1.34
CA LEU A 97 1.96 7.10 -2.44
C LEU A 97 1.30 7.48 -3.77
N TRP A 98 -0.04 7.54 -3.82
CA TRP A 98 -0.77 7.96 -5.02
C TRP A 98 -0.41 9.37 -5.47
N THR A 99 -0.27 10.31 -4.53
CA THR A 99 0.19 11.67 -4.82
C THR A 99 1.60 11.70 -5.42
N GLN A 100 2.52 10.85 -4.97
CA GLN A 100 3.87 10.81 -5.54
C GLN A 100 3.89 10.12 -6.91
N ILE A 101 3.08 9.07 -7.11
CA ILE A 101 2.91 8.45 -8.44
C ILE A 101 2.35 9.46 -9.43
N GLY A 102 1.42 10.32 -9.02
CA GLY A 102 0.89 11.40 -9.88
C GLY A 102 1.93 12.43 -10.35
N LYS A 103 3.10 12.49 -9.73
CA LYS A 103 4.21 13.36 -10.14
C LYS A 103 5.15 12.73 -11.16
N MET A 104 5.04 11.42 -11.41
CA MET A 104 5.76 10.73 -12.48
C MET A 104 5.30 11.26 -13.85
N THR A 105 6.05 11.04 -14.92
CA THR A 105 5.57 11.40 -16.27
C THR A 105 4.43 10.49 -16.72
N ALA A 106 3.73 10.85 -17.81
CA ALA A 106 2.66 10.01 -18.34
C ALA A 106 3.18 8.63 -18.76
N GLU A 107 4.35 8.59 -19.42
CA GLU A 107 5.01 7.38 -19.90
C GLU A 107 5.39 6.47 -18.73
N GLU A 108 5.93 7.04 -17.65
CA GLU A 108 6.31 6.29 -16.46
C GLU A 108 5.09 5.66 -15.78
N ARG A 109 3.96 6.37 -15.73
CA ARG A 109 2.71 5.84 -15.16
C ARG A 109 2.10 4.75 -16.05
N ASN A 110 2.10 4.94 -17.36
CA ASN A 110 1.63 3.93 -18.31
C ASN A 110 2.44 2.63 -18.17
N LEU A 111 3.77 2.75 -18.05
CA LEU A 111 4.65 1.61 -17.82
C LEU A 111 4.42 0.96 -16.45
N LEU A 112 4.29 1.75 -15.38
CA LEU A 112 4.04 1.25 -14.03
C LEU A 112 2.76 0.40 -13.97
N PHE A 113 1.71 0.83 -14.66
CA PHE A 113 0.41 0.16 -14.67
C PHE A 113 0.22 -0.84 -15.81
N SER A 114 1.21 -1.02 -16.69
CA SER A 114 1.12 -1.94 -17.84
C SER A 114 -0.14 -1.71 -18.69
N VAL A 115 -0.50 -0.45 -18.94
CA VAL A 115 -1.79 -0.11 -19.60
C VAL A 115 -1.87 -0.54 -21.06
N ASP A 116 -0.72 -0.64 -21.73
CA ASP A 116 -0.61 -1.05 -23.13
C ASP A 116 -0.35 -2.56 -23.28
N GLU A 117 -0.19 -3.29 -22.17
CA GLU A 117 0.10 -4.73 -22.23
C GLU A 117 -1.19 -5.56 -22.29
N PRO A 118 -1.31 -6.55 -23.19
CA PRO A 118 -2.48 -7.42 -23.26
C PRO A 118 -2.66 -8.26 -21.99
N VAL A 119 -1.57 -8.54 -21.28
CA VAL A 119 -1.55 -9.21 -19.98
C VAL A 119 -0.76 -8.34 -19.00
N PRO A 120 -1.43 -7.58 -18.11
CA PRO A 120 -0.74 -6.70 -17.17
C PRO A 120 0.17 -7.45 -16.22
N ARG A 121 1.34 -6.86 -15.93
CA ARG A 121 2.34 -7.45 -15.03
C ARG A 121 1.76 -7.68 -13.62
N PRO A 122 2.21 -8.73 -12.90
CA PRO A 122 1.75 -9.00 -11.53
C PRO A 122 1.90 -7.81 -10.58
N ALA A 123 3.02 -7.10 -10.62
CA ALA A 123 3.27 -5.95 -9.76
C ALA A 123 2.29 -4.79 -10.02
N SER A 124 1.94 -4.53 -11.27
CA SER A 124 0.96 -3.51 -11.67
C SER A 124 -0.43 -3.85 -11.16
N LYS A 125 -0.82 -5.14 -11.21
CA LYS A 125 -2.06 -5.62 -10.60
C LYS A 125 -2.03 -5.50 -9.08
N ILE A 126 -0.95 -5.90 -8.42
CA ILE A 126 -0.82 -5.75 -6.95
C ILE A 126 -0.98 -4.30 -6.54
N LEU A 127 -0.31 -3.38 -7.25
CA LEU A 127 -0.43 -1.95 -7.01
C LEU A 127 -1.88 -1.47 -7.21
N LEU A 128 -2.52 -1.80 -8.33
CA LEU A 128 -3.90 -1.36 -8.57
C LEU A 128 -4.89 -1.93 -7.54
N HIS A 129 -4.77 -3.21 -7.20
CA HIS A 129 -5.60 -3.86 -6.18
C HIS A 129 -5.26 -3.46 -4.75
N SER A 130 -4.34 -2.50 -4.58
CA SER A 130 -4.01 -1.89 -3.30
C SER A 130 -4.95 -0.74 -2.92
N ILE A 131 -5.86 -0.33 -3.82
CA ILE A 131 -6.88 0.70 -3.57
C ILE A 131 -7.84 0.22 -2.47
N ARG A 132 -8.18 1.11 -1.52
CA ARG A 132 -9.02 0.76 -0.36
C ARG A 132 -10.28 1.61 -0.17
N SER A 133 -10.48 2.65 -0.98
CA SER A 133 -11.68 3.51 -0.91
C SER A 133 -12.08 4.05 -2.28
N LEU A 134 -13.34 4.48 -2.42
CA LEU A 134 -13.82 5.12 -3.66
C LEU A 134 -13.11 6.46 -3.94
N GLU A 135 -12.69 7.18 -2.89
CA GLU A 135 -11.88 8.39 -3.01
C GLU A 135 -10.50 8.07 -3.62
N GLU A 136 -9.83 7.03 -3.10
CA GLU A 136 -8.56 6.55 -3.66
C GLU A 136 -8.74 6.06 -5.10
N LEU A 137 -9.83 5.36 -5.40
CA LEU A 137 -10.12 4.90 -6.76
C LEU A 137 -10.27 6.08 -7.74
N SER A 138 -10.99 7.13 -7.35
CA SER A 138 -11.14 8.35 -8.14
C SER A 138 -9.80 9.03 -8.41
N GLN A 139 -8.97 9.15 -7.36
CA GLN A 139 -7.60 9.67 -7.49
C GLN A 139 -6.76 8.81 -8.44
N VAL A 140 -6.82 7.47 -8.33
CA VAL A 140 -6.03 6.59 -9.19
C VAL A 140 -6.51 6.68 -10.63
N ARG A 141 -7.81 6.72 -10.90
CA ARG A 141 -8.34 6.83 -12.27
C ARG A 141 -7.78 8.03 -13.03
N SER A 142 -7.54 9.15 -12.36
CA SER A 142 -6.97 10.35 -13.00
C SER A 142 -5.46 10.28 -13.26
N LEU A 143 -4.75 9.27 -12.73
CA LEU A 143 -3.32 9.11 -12.96
C LEU A 143 -3.00 8.76 -14.41
N VAL A 144 -3.86 8.01 -15.09
CA VAL A 144 -3.63 7.58 -16.48
C VAL A 144 -4.83 7.97 -17.33
N SER A 145 -4.56 8.54 -18.51
CA SER A 145 -5.59 9.01 -19.45
C SER A 145 -6.37 7.86 -20.08
N THR A 146 -5.74 6.71 -20.32
CA THR A 146 -6.37 5.52 -20.87
C THR A 146 -5.77 4.27 -20.25
N TRP A 147 -6.59 3.52 -19.53
CA TRP A 147 -6.16 2.33 -18.78
C TRP A 147 -6.05 1.06 -19.64
N GLY A 148 -6.41 1.11 -20.92
CA GLY A 148 -6.46 -0.09 -21.75
C GLY A 148 -7.56 -1.06 -21.30
N ALA A 149 -7.82 -2.10 -22.09
CA ALA A 149 -8.95 -2.98 -21.86
C ALA A 149 -8.83 -3.80 -20.56
N MET A 150 -7.65 -4.35 -20.26
CA MET A 150 -7.48 -5.24 -19.10
C MET A 150 -7.42 -4.49 -17.77
N MET A 151 -6.69 -3.38 -17.67
CA MET A 151 -6.66 -2.63 -16.40
C MET A 151 -7.99 -1.91 -16.14
N SER A 152 -8.74 -1.50 -17.18
CA SER A 152 -10.11 -0.98 -17.00
C SER A 152 -11.03 -2.02 -16.33
N LYS A 153 -10.97 -3.29 -16.76
CA LYS A 153 -11.73 -4.36 -16.08
C LYS A 153 -11.35 -4.54 -14.62
N HIS A 154 -10.06 -4.39 -14.29
CA HIS A 154 -9.61 -4.43 -12.88
C HIS A 154 -10.14 -3.23 -12.08
N LEU A 155 -10.13 -2.02 -12.65
CA LEU A 155 -10.73 -0.83 -12.03
C LEU A 155 -12.23 -0.99 -11.78
N GLU A 156 -12.98 -1.54 -12.73
CA GLU A 156 -14.42 -1.84 -12.59
C GLU A 156 -14.68 -2.89 -11.52
N TYR A 157 -13.84 -3.93 -11.43
CA TYR A 157 -13.92 -4.92 -10.36
C TYR A 157 -13.71 -4.27 -8.99
N ILE A 158 -12.68 -3.43 -8.85
CA ILE A 158 -12.38 -2.72 -7.60
C ILE A 158 -13.53 -1.79 -7.22
N GLU A 159 -14.09 -1.05 -8.18
CA GLU A 159 -15.25 -0.18 -7.94
C GLU A 159 -16.44 -0.96 -7.38
N ARG A 160 -16.83 -2.05 -8.05
CA ARG A 160 -17.95 -2.90 -7.61
C ARG A 160 -17.68 -3.49 -6.23
N HIS A 161 -16.46 -3.95 -5.96
CA HIS A 161 -16.08 -4.47 -4.65
C HIS A 161 -16.20 -3.42 -3.55
N LEU A 162 -15.71 -2.20 -3.78
CA LEU A 162 -15.78 -1.10 -2.82
C LEU A 162 -17.23 -0.64 -2.57
N GLN A 163 -18.04 -0.55 -3.63
CA GLN A 163 -19.47 -0.23 -3.50
C GLN A 163 -20.22 -1.31 -2.70
N TRP A 164 -19.97 -2.58 -2.99
CA TRP A 164 -20.55 -3.70 -2.25
C TRP A 164 -20.18 -3.64 -0.76
N LYS A 165 -18.91 -3.34 -0.43
CA LYS A 165 -18.47 -3.16 0.96
C LYS A 165 -19.18 -2.01 1.66
N ILE A 166 -19.45 -0.90 0.97
CA ILE A 166 -20.15 0.25 1.56
C ILE A 166 -21.63 -0.06 1.77
N ASN A 167 -22.29 -0.67 0.78
CA ASN A 167 -23.75 -0.79 0.75
C ASN A 167 -24.27 -2.07 1.43
N VAL A 168 -23.55 -3.18 1.26
CA VAL A 168 -24.01 -4.50 1.70
C VAL A 168 -23.33 -4.88 3.00
N SER A 169 -21.98 -4.88 3.05
CA SER A 169 -21.31 -5.39 4.25
C SER A 169 -21.57 -4.55 5.49
N ARG A 170 -21.72 -3.21 5.36
CA ARG A 170 -22.06 -2.37 6.52
C ARG A 170 -23.41 -2.73 7.12
N THR A 171 -24.43 -2.93 6.29
CA THR A 171 -25.78 -3.28 6.73
C THR A 171 -25.78 -4.68 7.33
N SER A 172 -25.26 -5.67 6.60
CA SER A 172 -25.21 -7.06 7.08
C SER A 172 -24.39 -7.25 8.35
N LEU A 173 -23.23 -6.58 8.49
CA LEU A 173 -22.42 -6.65 9.71
C LEU A 173 -23.11 -5.93 10.87
N ARG A 174 -23.73 -4.78 10.64
CA ARG A 174 -24.51 -4.08 11.66
C ARG A 174 -25.64 -4.97 12.15
N ASP A 175 -26.37 -5.63 11.27
CA ASP A 175 -27.47 -6.50 11.64
C ASP A 175 -26.96 -7.75 12.39
N PHE A 176 -25.85 -8.35 11.93
CA PHE A 176 -25.18 -9.46 12.61
C PHE A 176 -24.77 -9.11 14.05
N PHE A 177 -24.07 -7.99 14.26
CA PHE A 177 -23.61 -7.57 15.58
C PHE A 177 -24.73 -7.01 16.46
N SER A 178 -25.77 -6.38 15.88
CA SER A 178 -26.95 -5.92 16.63
C SER A 178 -27.77 -7.09 17.18
N ASN A 179 -27.83 -8.22 16.46
CA ASN A 179 -28.58 -9.41 16.89
C ASN A 179 -27.91 -10.18 18.05
N HIS A 180 -26.66 -9.86 18.39
CA HIS A 180 -25.91 -10.53 19.47
C HIS A 180 -25.75 -9.65 20.73
N ALA A 181 -26.35 -8.46 20.78
CA ALA A 181 -26.42 -7.63 22.00
C ALA A 181 -27.47 -8.12 23.02
N THR A 182 -28.01 -9.34 22.82
CA THR A 182 -28.99 -10.03 23.66
C THR A 182 -28.52 -11.42 24.09
N ILE A 183 -27.24 -11.57 24.44
CA ILE A 183 -26.73 -12.72 25.21
C ILE A 183 -25.92 -12.20 26.39
#